data_AF-A0A934WI01-F1
#
_entry.id   AF-A0A934WI01-F1
#
_cell.length_a   1.000
_cell.length_b   1.000
_cell.length_c   1.000
_cell.angle_alpha   90.00
_cell.angle_beta   90.00
_cell.angle_gamma   90.00
#
_symmetry.space_group_name_H-M   'P 1'
#
loop_
_entity.id
_entity.type
_entity.pdbx_description
1 polymer ?
#
loop_
_entity_poly.entity_id
_entity_poly.type
_entity_poly.pdbx_seq_one_letter_code
_entity_poly.pdbx_strand_id
1 'polypeptide(L)'
;MLFVLGLMAVIWGIGAVMKAPVRGRLAMIGALYALVVLTQLVLPDGAALREGTGGSPAPWLMLGATVALVLGYRAGLRRLRARAAPEPPA
;
A
#
# COMPACT_ATOMS: atom_id res chain seq x y z
N MET A 1 10.66 -7.18 8.58
CA MET A 1 10.28 -6.46 7.34
C MET A 1 10.17 -7.37 6.13
N LEU A 2 11.24 -8.05 5.71
CA LEU A 2 11.23 -8.93 4.52
C LEU A 2 10.13 -10.00 4.57
N PHE A 3 9.88 -10.58 5.75
CA PHE A 3 8.80 -11.55 5.95
C PHE A 3 7.43 -11.02 5.52
N VAL A 4 7.06 -9.82 5.99
CA VAL A 4 5.78 -9.19 5.66
C VAL A 4 5.71 -8.83 4.18
N LEU A 5 6.80 -8.33 3.59
CA LEU A 5 6.86 -8.06 2.15
C LEU A 5 6.70 -9.33 1.31
N GLY A 6 7.31 -10.43 1.74
CA GLY A 6 7.10 -11.75 1.16
C GLY A 6 5.64 -12.19 1.24
N LEU A 7 4.98 -11.97 2.39
CA LEU A 7 3.57 -12.27 2.56
C LEU A 7 2.68 -11.44 1.61
N MET A 8 2.96 -10.14 1.46
CA MET A 8 2.28 -9.28 0.49
C MET A 8 2.47 -9.78 -0.96
N ALA A 9 3.68 -10.23 -1.30
CA ALA A 9 3.98 -10.81 -2.61
C ALA A 9 3.25 -12.15 -2.84
N VAL A 10 3.15 -13.00 -1.82
CA VAL A 10 2.40 -14.27 -1.86
C VAL A 10 0.91 -14.00 -2.05
N ILE A 11 0.32 -13.06 -1.29
CA ILE A 11 -1.09 -12.66 -1.46
C ILE A 11 -1.34 -12.19 -2.88
N TRP A 12 -0.44 -11.38 -3.43
CA TRP A 12 -0.54 -10.91 -4.80
C TRP A 12 -0.42 -12.04 -5.83
N GLY A 13 0.57 -12.91 -5.68
CA GLY A 13 0.84 -14.04 -6.58
C GLY A 13 -0.27 -15.07 -6.59
N ILE A 14 -0.72 -15.53 -5.41
CA ILE A 14 -1.87 -16.45 -5.29
C ILE A 14 -3.13 -15.79 -5.83
N GLY A 15 -3.39 -14.53 -5.46
CA GLY A 15 -4.52 -13.79 -6.00
C GLY A 15 -4.50 -13.69 -7.52
N ALA A 16 -3.30 -13.58 -8.13
CA ALA A 16 -3.10 -13.57 -9.57
C ALA A 16 -3.45 -14.89 -10.23
N VAL A 17 -2.93 -16.00 -9.69
CA VAL A 17 -3.24 -17.35 -10.16
C VAL A 17 -4.75 -17.63 -10.06
N MET A 18 -5.37 -17.23 -8.96
CA MET A 18 -6.82 -17.42 -8.71
C MET A 18 -7.71 -16.45 -9.50
N LYS A 19 -7.14 -15.59 -10.36
CA LYS A 19 -7.85 -14.54 -11.12
C LYS A 19 -8.74 -13.64 -10.25
N ALA A 20 -8.43 -13.48 -8.96
CA ALA A 20 -9.20 -12.66 -8.05
C ALA A 20 -9.21 -11.18 -8.51
N PRO A 21 -10.28 -10.41 -8.30
CA PRO A 21 -10.32 -9.01 -8.72
C PRO A 21 -9.20 -8.18 -8.06
N VAL A 22 -8.50 -7.36 -8.87
CA VAL A 22 -7.35 -6.54 -8.42
C VAL A 22 -7.71 -5.65 -7.24
N ARG A 23 -8.93 -5.09 -7.22
CA ARG A 23 -9.43 -4.28 -6.10
C ARG A 23 -9.44 -5.04 -4.78
N GLY A 24 -9.85 -6.31 -4.80
CA GLY A 24 -9.87 -7.17 -3.61
C GLY A 24 -8.46 -7.47 -3.10
N ARG A 25 -7.52 -7.75 -4.01
CA ARG A 25 -6.10 -7.98 -3.66
C ARG A 25 -5.48 -6.75 -3.01
N LEU A 26 -5.73 -5.57 -3.57
CA LEU A 26 -5.26 -4.30 -3.00
C LEU A 26 -5.87 -4.02 -1.63
N ALA A 27 -7.15 -4.35 -1.42
CA ALA A 27 -7.79 -4.21 -0.12
C ALA A 27 -7.14 -5.14 0.93
N MET A 28 -6.86 -6.40 0.59
CA MET A 28 -6.18 -7.34 1.50
C MET A 28 -4.75 -6.89 1.83
N ILE A 29 -3.98 -6.47 0.81
CA ILE A 29 -2.62 -5.96 1.00
C ILE A 29 -2.64 -4.68 1.83
N GLY A 30 -3.58 -3.78 1.58
CA GLY A 30 -3.78 -2.56 2.36
C GLY A 30 -4.14 -2.84 3.81
N ALA A 31 -5.02 -3.80 4.07
CA ALA A 31 -5.39 -4.22 5.42
C ALA A 31 -4.20 -4.83 6.17
N LEU A 32 -3.42 -5.70 5.52
CA LEU A 32 -2.20 -6.27 6.09
C LEU A 32 -1.19 -5.16 6.44
N TYR A 33 -0.95 -4.22 5.53
CA TYR A 33 -0.06 -3.09 5.77
C TYR A 33 -0.55 -2.22 6.95
N ALA A 34 -1.85 -1.91 6.99
CA ALA A 34 -2.43 -1.09 8.06
C ALA A 34 -2.29 -1.76 9.43
N LEU A 35 -2.52 -3.08 9.51
CA LEU A 35 -2.35 -3.84 10.74
C LEU A 35 -0.89 -3.80 11.23
N VAL A 36 0.07 -3.90 10.32
CA VAL A 36 1.50 -3.82 10.67
C VAL A 36 1.87 -2.41 11.15
N VAL A 37 1.39 -1.36 10.48
CA VAL A 37 1.60 0.03 10.94
C VAL A 37 1.00 0.25 12.33
N LEU A 38 -0.24 -0.19 12.55
CA LEU A 38 -0.88 -0.13 13.88
C LEU A 38 -0.07 -0.87 14.94
N THR A 39 0.44 -2.06 14.61
CA THR A 39 1.29 -2.84 15.52
C THR A 39 2.53 -2.03 15.91
N GLN A 40 3.19 -1.39 14.96
CA GLN A 40 4.39 -0.58 15.23
C GLN A 40 4.12 0.68 16.06
N LEU A 41 2.92 1.25 15.97
CA LEU A 41 2.53 2.48 16.66
C LEU A 41 1.94 2.23 18.06
N VAL A 42 1.23 1.10 18.22
CA VAL A 42 0.53 0.77 19.46
C VAL A 42 1.39 -0.06 20.41
N LEU A 43 2.20 -0.99 19.88
CA LEU A 43 3.06 -1.81 20.74
C LEU A 43 4.31 -1.03 21.18
N PRO A 44 4.69 -1.18 22.47
CA PRO A 44 5.93 -0.60 22.98
C PRO A 44 7.16 -1.21 22.31
N ASP A 45 8.28 -0.49 22.42
CA ASP A 45 9.59 -0.97 21.98
C ASP A 45 9.95 -2.28 22.71
N GLY A 46 10.53 -3.25 21.99
CA GLY A 46 10.91 -4.57 22.53
C GLY A 46 9.82 -5.65 22.49
N ALA A 47 8.61 -5.34 22.03
CA ALA A 47 7.59 -6.37 21.83
C ALA A 47 8.00 -7.33 20.68
N ALA A 48 7.96 -8.64 20.93
CA ALA A 48 8.40 -9.67 19.98
C ALA A 48 7.69 -9.58 18.61
N LEU A 49 6.40 -9.22 18.61
CA LEU A 49 5.65 -9.03 17.36
C LEU A 49 6.19 -7.84 16.55
N ARG A 50 6.58 -6.75 17.23
CA ARG A 50 7.14 -5.55 16.62
C ARG A 50 8.52 -5.83 16.02
N GLU A 51 9.35 -6.57 16.75
CA GLU A 51 10.64 -7.07 16.25
C GLU A 51 10.45 -7.92 14.97
N GLY A 52 9.50 -8.86 14.98
CA GLY A 52 9.19 -9.72 13.83
C GLY A 52 8.72 -8.93 12.60
N THR A 53 8.00 -7.83 12.78
CA THR A 53 7.56 -6.96 11.67
C THR A 53 8.62 -5.96 11.20
N GLY A 54 9.73 -5.81 11.92
CA GLY A 54 10.87 -4.97 11.52
C GLY A 54 11.45 -4.06 12.58
N GLY A 55 10.96 -4.13 13.82
CA GLY A 55 11.47 -3.40 14.98
C GLY A 55 11.19 -1.90 14.99
N SER A 56 10.99 -1.27 13.82
CA SER A 56 10.83 0.18 13.67
C SER A 56 9.65 0.58 12.76
N PRO A 57 8.87 1.63 13.14
CA PRO A 57 7.80 2.17 12.29
C PRO A 57 8.33 2.94 11.07
N ALA A 58 9.53 3.51 11.12
CA ALA A 58 10.04 4.44 10.11
C ALA A 58 9.97 3.90 8.66
N PRO A 59 10.43 2.67 8.36
CA PRO A 59 10.40 2.16 6.99
C PRO A 59 8.98 1.91 6.48
N TRP A 60 8.06 1.53 7.37
CA TRP A 60 6.64 1.36 7.02
C TRP A 60 6.00 2.70 6.67
N LEU A 61 6.28 3.75 7.44
CA LEU A 61 5.78 5.10 7.15
C LEU A 61 6.37 5.67 5.86
N MET A 62 7.66 5.45 5.59
CA MET A 62 8.30 5.85 4.32
C MET A 62 7.66 5.16 3.11
N LEU A 63 7.35 3.86 3.22
CA LEU A 63 6.63 3.13 2.19
C LEU A 63 5.23 3.74 1.95
N GLY A 64 4.48 4.00 3.03
CA GLY A 64 3.17 4.63 2.97
C GLY A 64 3.21 6.03 2.34
N ALA A 65 4.17 6.85 2.74
CA ALA A 65 4.37 8.20 2.20
C ALA A 65 4.70 8.15 0.69
N THR A 66 5.56 7.23 0.27
CA THR A 66 5.91 7.05 -1.15
C THR A 66 4.68 6.65 -1.97
N VAL A 67 3.91 5.66 -1.50
CA VAL A 67 2.67 5.22 -2.17
C VAL A 67 1.66 6.37 -2.25
N ALA A 68 1.46 7.10 -1.14
CA ALA A 68 0.55 8.25 -1.10
C ALA A 68 0.97 9.34 -2.08
N LEU A 69 2.27 9.65 -2.18
CA LEU A 69 2.81 10.63 -3.11
C LEU A 69 2.57 10.23 -4.57
N VAL A 70 2.84 8.98 -4.93
CA VAL A 70 2.60 8.45 -6.28
C VAL A 70 1.11 8.49 -6.64
N LEU A 71 0.23 8.07 -5.73
CA LEU A 71 -1.22 8.09 -5.97
C LEU A 71 -1.77 9.53 -6.06
N GLY A 72 -1.30 10.43 -5.19
CA GLY A 72 -1.64 11.84 -5.22
C GLY A 72 -1.22 12.50 -6.53
N TYR A 73 0.02 12.24 -6.99
CA TYR A 73 0.51 12.73 -8.28
C TYR A 73 -0.34 12.21 -9.44
N ARG A 74 -0.63 10.91 -9.49
CA ARG A 74 -1.48 10.31 -10.54
C ARG A 74 -2.89 10.89 -10.54
N ALA A 75 -3.48 11.12 -9.36
CA ALA A 75 -4.81 11.72 -9.23
C ALA A 75 -4.80 13.19 -9.71
N GLY A 76 -3.79 13.97 -9.34
CA GLY A 76 -3.60 15.34 -9.80
C GLY A 76 -3.44 15.41 -11.32
N LEU A 77 -2.57 14.56 -11.89
CA LEU A 77 -2.36 14.50 -13.33
C LEU A 77 -3.63 14.10 -14.10
N ARG A 78 -4.40 13.13 -13.59
CA ARG A 78 -5.68 12.74 -14.20
C ARG A 78 -6.70 13.89 -14.17
N ARG A 79 -6.75 14.66 -13.08
CA ARG A 79 -7.62 15.83 -12.94
C ARG A 79 -7.24 16.94 -13.91
N LEU A 80 -5.94 17.20 -14.08
CA LEU A 80 -5.45 18.17 -15.06
C LEU A 80 -5.77 17.74 -16.50
N ARG A 81 -5.54 16.47 -16.85
CA ARG A 81 -5.88 15.92 -18.17
C ARG A 81 -7.37 16.00 -18.48
N ALA A 82 -8.23 15.71 -17.50
CA ALA A 82 -9.68 15.82 -17.68
C ALA A 82 -10.14 17.25 -17.97
N ARG A 83 -9.42 18.26 -17.44
CA ARG A 83 -9.69 19.68 -17.72
C ARG A 83 -9.16 20.15 -19.06
N ALA A 84 -8.14 19.48 -19.60
CA ALA A 84 -7.55 19.77 -20.90
C ALA A 84 -8.20 18.96 -22.04
N ALA A 85 -9.28 18.22 -21.78
CA ALA A 85 -10.01 17.50 -22.82
C ALA A 85 -10.56 18.52 -23.83
N PRO A 86 -10.22 18.38 -25.14
CA PRO A 86 -10.60 19.35 -26.15
C PRO A 86 -12.12 19.41 -26.32
N GLU A 87 -12.63 20.64 -26.49
CA GLU A 87 -14.01 20.90 -26.85
C GLU A 87 -14.36 20.16 -28.15
N PRO A 88 -15.48 19.41 -28.21
CA PRO A 88 -15.89 18.73 -29.44
C PRO A 88 -16.00 19.77 -30.57
N PRO A 89 -15.50 19.49 -31.79
CA PRO A 89 -15.67 20.41 -32.91
C PRO A 89 -17.17 20.64 -33.17
N ALA A 90 -17.54 21.93 -33.24
CA ALA A 90 -18.90 22.42 -33.48
C ALA A 90 -19.41 22.12 -34.90
#